data_AF-A0A2V7CL89-F1
#
_entry.id   AF-A0A2V7CL89-F1
#
_cell.length_a   1.000
_cell.length_b   1.000
_cell.length_c   1.000
_cell.angle_alpha   90.00
_cell.angle_beta   90.00
_cell.angle_gamma   90.00
#
_symmetry.space_group_name_H-M   'P 1'
#
loop_
_entity.id
_entity.type
_entity.pdbx_description
1 polymer ?
#
loop_
_entity_poly.entity_id
_entity_poly.type
_entity_poly.pdbx_seq_one_letter_code
_entity_poly.pdbx_strand_id
1 'polypeptide(L)' 'MRGRSTRWACRSGPAPGTAPLFETASATYDWLNRVLAVGIGRRTPGQVSYTVYAIA' A
#
# COMPACT_ATOMS: atom_id res chain seq x y z
N MET A 1 -12.50 20.17 34.55
CA MET A 1 -12.29 18.90 33.84
C MET A 1 -12.68 19.05 32.36
N ARG A 2 -11.72 19.30 31.45
CA ARG A 2 -11.92 19.16 29.99
C ARG A 2 -10.60 18.69 29.37
N GLY A 3 -10.45 17.37 29.27
CA GLY A 3 -9.42 16.75 28.44
C GLY A 3 -10.01 16.44 27.07
N ARG A 4 -9.57 17.14 26.02
CA ARG A 4 -9.66 16.65 24.64
C ARG A 4 -8.25 16.67 24.06
N SER A 5 -7.67 15.48 24.09
CA SER A 5 -6.44 15.11 23.39
C SER A 5 -6.60 15.38 21.89
N THR A 6 -5.97 16.43 21.40
CA THR A 6 -5.72 16.65 19.95
C THR A 6 -4.39 16.05 19.51
N ARG A 7 -3.84 15.11 20.28
CA ARG A 7 -2.56 14.46 20.01
C ARG A 7 -2.70 13.30 18.99
N TRP A 8 -3.39 13.51 17.86
CA TRP A 8 -3.52 12.51 16.78
C TRP A 8 -3.57 13.12 15.38
N ALA A 9 -2.92 14.26 15.15
CA ALA A 9 -2.38 14.55 13.82
C ALA A 9 -1.15 13.65 13.61
N CYS A 10 -1.38 12.34 13.45
CA CYS A 10 -0.35 11.42 12.97
C CYS A 10 0.25 12.05 11.72
N ARG A 11 1.55 12.35 11.77
CA ARG A 11 2.32 12.95 10.67
C ARG A 11 1.89 12.32 9.35
N SER A 12 1.39 13.15 8.45
CA SER A 12 1.26 12.88 7.02
C SER A 12 2.65 12.76 6.39
N GLY A 13 3.46 11.82 6.87
CA GLY A 13 4.65 11.37 6.14
C GLY A 13 4.20 10.71 4.83
N PRO A 14 5.07 10.65 3.81
CA PRO A 14 4.72 9.98 2.56
C PRO A 14 4.18 8.58 2.87
N ALA A 15 3.06 8.26 2.22
CA ALA A 15 2.51 6.90 2.15
C ALA A 15 3.65 5.89 1.98
N PRO A 16 3.72 4.80 2.77
CA PRO A 16 4.73 3.77 2.52
C PRO A 16 4.61 3.27 1.09
N GLY A 17 5.64 3.50 0.28
CA GLY A 17 5.76 2.96 -1.07
C GLY A 17 6.23 1.51 -1.02
N THR A 18 5.81 0.71 -1.99
CA THR A 18 6.30 -0.67 -2.18
C THR A 18 6.47 -0.97 -3.67
N ALA A 19 7.37 -1.89 -4.02
CA ALA A 19 7.56 -2.42 -5.36
C ALA A 19 7.33 -3.93 -5.30
N PRO A 20 6.07 -4.40 -5.40
CA PRO A 20 5.75 -5.81 -5.25
C PRO A 20 6.24 -6.62 -6.45
N LEU A 21 6.76 -7.82 -6.17
CA LEU A 21 7.04 -8.85 -7.16
C LEU A 21 5.91 -9.88 -7.12
N PHE A 22 5.55 -10.43 -8.27
CA PHE A 22 4.58 -11.50 -8.38
C PHE A 22 5.22 -12.76 -8.98
N GLU A 23 4.78 -13.91 -8.50
CA GLU A 23 5.12 -15.22 -9.05
C GLU A 23 3.88 -16.11 -9.01
N THR A 24 3.54 -16.71 -10.14
CA THR A 24 2.39 -17.61 -10.25
C THR A 24 2.54 -18.56 -11.44
N ALA A 25 2.06 -19.78 -11.28
CA ALA A 25 1.97 -20.77 -12.36
C ALA A 25 0.62 -20.74 -13.10
N SER A 26 -0.34 -19.91 -12.66
CA SER A 26 -1.67 -19.85 -13.29
C SER A 26 -1.61 -19.12 -14.62
N ALA A 27 -2.04 -19.79 -15.70
CA ALA A 27 -2.06 -19.22 -17.05
C ALA A 27 -2.87 -17.91 -17.13
N THR A 28 -3.99 -17.81 -16.39
CA THR A 28 -4.83 -16.60 -16.35
C THR A 28 -4.09 -15.37 -15.81
N TYR A 29 -3.09 -15.59 -14.94
CA TYR A 29 -2.35 -14.52 -14.26
C TYR A 29 -0.87 -14.48 -14.64
N ASP A 30 -0.45 -15.21 -15.67
CA ASP A 30 0.96 -15.28 -16.08
C ASP A 30 1.55 -13.91 -16.46
N TRP A 31 0.69 -12.96 -16.84
CA TRP A 31 1.10 -11.57 -17.09
C TRP A 31 1.70 -10.90 -15.85
N LEU A 32 1.27 -11.25 -14.62
CA LEU A 32 1.81 -10.67 -13.39
C LEU A 32 3.29 -11.00 -13.18
N ASN A 33 3.76 -12.15 -13.67
CA ASN A 33 5.15 -12.59 -13.55
C ASN A 33 6.14 -11.65 -14.25
N ARG A 34 5.65 -10.77 -15.13
CA ARG A 34 6.47 -9.93 -16.02
C ARG A 34 6.16 -8.44 -15.89
N VAL A 35 5.33 -8.04 -14.93
CA VAL A 35 4.92 -6.64 -14.74
C VAL A 35 5.74 -5.97 -13.65
N LEU A 36 6.25 -4.78 -13.96
CA LEU A 36 6.73 -3.84 -12.95
C LEU A 36 5.53 -3.14 -12.29
N ALA A 37 5.44 -3.23 -10.96
CA ALA A 37 4.36 -2.64 -10.20
C ALA A 37 4.87 -1.71 -9.09
N VAL A 38 4.05 -0.71 -8.75
CA VAL A 38 4.28 0.20 -7.63
C VAL A 38 3.03 0.27 -6.77
N GLY A 39 3.20 0.09 -5.46
CA GLY A 39 2.15 0.21 -4.46
C GLY A 39 2.28 1.51 -3.65
N ILE A 40 1.16 2.19 -3.44
CA ILE A 40 1.04 3.37 -2.57
C ILE A 40 0.19 2.98 -1.36
N GLY A 41 0.81 2.98 -0.17
CA GLY A 41 0.17 2.54 1.07
C GLY A 41 -0.49 3.65 1.88
N ARG A 42 -1.58 3.32 2.56
CA ARG A 42 -2.23 4.17 3.56
C ARG A 42 -2.34 3.39 4.86
N ARG A 43 -1.91 4.01 5.97
CA ARG A 43 -2.13 3.45 7.30
C ARG A 43 -3.60 3.62 7.67
N THR A 44 -4.23 2.53 8.08
CA THR A 44 -5.58 2.51 8.64
C THR A 44 -5.51 1.99 10.08
N PRO A 45 -6.54 2.18 10.93
CA PRO A 45 -6.51 1.65 12.29
C PRO A 45 -6.27 0.14 12.31
N GLY A 46 -5.11 -0.29 12.83
CA GLY A 46 -4.72 -1.71 12.93
C GLY A 46 -4.29 -2.39 11.64
N GLN A 47 -4.24 -1.68 10.50
CA GLN A 47 -4.00 -2.28 9.19
C GLN A 47 -3.25 -1.33 8.24
N VAL A 48 -2.89 -1.84 7.07
CA VAL A 48 -2.36 -1.06 5.94
C VAL A 48 -3.15 -1.42 4.70
N SER A 49 -3.61 -0.40 3.97
CA SER A 49 -4.29 -0.54 2.69
C SER A 49 -3.36 -0.05 1.58
N TYR A 50 -3.24 -0.78 0.47
CA TYR A 50 -2.42 -0.39 -0.67
C TYR A 50 -3.27 -0.25 -1.93
N THR A 51 -3.00 0.77 -2.73
CA THR A 51 -3.37 0.78 -4.14
C THR A 51 -2.13 0.43 -4.96
N VAL A 52 -2.23 -0.62 -5.79
CA VAL A 52 -1.12 -1.12 -6.60
C VAL A 52 -1.40 -0.83 -8.08
N TYR A 53 -0.42 -0.24 -8.76
CA TYR A 53 -0.48 0.11 -10.17
C TYR A 53 0.55 -0.70 -10.95
N ALA A 54 0.16 -1.21 -12.11
CA ALA A 54 1.09 -1.72 -13.12
C ALA A 54 1.63 -0.56 -13.95
N ILE A 55 2.93 -0.54 -14.23
CA ILE A 55 3.60 0.57 -14.93
C ILE A 55 3.79 0.30 -16.45
N ALA A 56 3.64 -0.95 -16.86
CA ALA A 56 3.93 -1.48 -18.21
C ALA A 56 5.43 -1.67 -18.50
#